data_AF-A0A4Y8C7S3-F1
#
_entry.id   AF-A0A4Y8C7S3-F1
#
_cell.length_a   1.000
_cell.length_b   1.000
_cell.length_c   1.000
_cell.angle_alpha   90.00
_cell.angle_beta   90.00
_cell.angle_gamma   90.00
#
_symmetry.space_group_name_H-M   'P 1'
#
loop_
_entity.id
_entity.type
_entity.pdbx_description
1 polymer ?
#
loop_
_entity_poly.entity_id
_entity_poly.type
_entity_poly.pdbx_seq_one_letter_code
_entity_poly.pdbx_strand_id
1 'polypeptide(L)'
;MFSFLTDLGPLYTIFLLESFRPANALSPAYFPTIFTFLAQFSGIGIVAPFFLFLCLIFGPSAHDLAKLPPSSRTVRHNDTWTLLPVVLLLHTAELFLMFLATDLTTRHYWTWAWQASPLWIGIAVAVGSSITKERIAGTRSFASLGSLLVILGAISTAVWIFTITSSPFPITTVFLPRVEVQSDFVFHKRKALQADEVGTFLAAFLWLIFSFYDLHIAGLLDGKWLLYSITLPVATIFAGPGTTLIIGWYLKEITLKAN
;
A
#
# COMPACT_ATOMS: atom_id res chain seq x y z
N MET A 1 9.00 -13.53 -2.26
CA MET A 1 7.59 -13.80 -2.67
C MET A 1 6.63 -13.57 -1.53
N PHE A 2 6.64 -14.36 -0.44
CA PHE A 2 5.66 -14.18 0.65
C PHE A 2 5.71 -12.79 1.31
N SER A 3 6.90 -12.26 1.61
CA SER A 3 7.07 -10.88 2.10
C SER A 3 6.48 -9.86 1.15
N PHE A 4 6.95 -9.84 -0.11
CA PHE A 4 6.41 -8.93 -1.13
C PHE A 4 4.88 -8.94 -1.23
N LEU A 5 4.28 -10.13 -1.33
CA LEU A 5 2.83 -10.25 -1.46
C LEU A 5 2.09 -9.79 -0.20
N THR A 6 2.71 -9.92 0.99
CA THR A 6 2.18 -9.37 2.25
C THR A 6 2.24 -7.85 2.24
N ASP A 7 3.32 -7.27 1.70
CA ASP A 7 3.52 -5.82 1.63
C ASP A 7 2.58 -5.13 0.62
N LEU A 8 1.94 -5.89 -0.27
CA LEU A 8 0.86 -5.38 -1.12
C LEU A 8 -0.39 -4.99 -0.33
N GLY A 9 -0.64 -5.59 0.85
CA GLY A 9 -1.75 -5.22 1.72
C GLY A 9 -1.67 -3.77 2.20
N PRO A 10 -0.56 -3.36 2.87
CA PRO A 10 -0.24 -1.97 3.14
C PRO A 10 -0.35 -1.03 1.93
N LEU A 11 0.21 -1.43 0.79
CA LEU A 11 0.18 -0.64 -0.44
C LEU A 11 -1.25 -0.37 -0.94
N TYR A 12 -2.06 -1.42 -1.09
CA TYR A 12 -3.46 -1.30 -1.51
C TYR A 12 -4.27 -0.47 -0.53
N THR A 13 -4.02 -0.65 0.77
CA THR A 13 -4.68 0.13 1.81
C THR A 13 -4.38 1.62 1.65
N ILE A 14 -3.11 1.98 1.40
CA ILE A 14 -2.73 3.39 1.20
C ILE A 14 -3.34 3.97 -0.07
N PHE A 15 -3.40 3.20 -1.16
CA PHE A 15 -4.06 3.65 -2.38
C PHE A 15 -5.56 3.90 -2.16
N LEU A 16 -6.23 3.04 -1.39
CA LEU A 16 -7.64 3.25 -1.00
C LEU A 16 -7.80 4.45 -0.07
N LEU A 17 -6.92 4.63 0.91
CA LEU A 17 -6.95 5.78 1.81
C LEU A 17 -6.79 7.10 1.03
N GLU A 18 -5.91 7.15 0.02
CA GLU A 18 -5.81 8.33 -0.86
C GLU A 18 -7.09 8.58 -1.65
N SER A 19 -7.80 7.53 -2.09
CA SER A 19 -9.09 7.68 -2.79
C SER A 19 -10.19 8.27 -1.90
N PHE A 20 -10.08 8.12 -0.58
CA PHE A 20 -11.02 8.68 0.40
C PHE A 20 -10.73 10.15 0.74
N ARG A 21 -9.64 10.73 0.23
CA ARG A 21 -9.38 12.16 0.38
C ARG A 21 -10.31 12.95 -0.53
N PRO A 22 -11.11 13.89 0.00
CA PRO A 22 -12.08 14.64 -0.81
C PRO A 22 -11.44 15.42 -1.97
N ALA A 23 -10.24 15.94 -1.74
CA ALA A 23 -9.49 16.69 -2.75
C ALA A 23 -8.97 15.81 -3.90
N ASN A 24 -8.99 14.48 -3.76
CA ASN A 24 -8.68 13.53 -4.83
C ASN A 24 -9.91 13.13 -5.66
N ALA A 25 -11.10 13.67 -5.39
CA ALA A 25 -12.30 13.31 -6.14
C ALA A 25 -12.07 13.55 -7.66
N LEU A 26 -12.38 12.52 -8.46
CA LEU A 26 -12.21 12.49 -9.93
C LEU A 26 -10.75 12.59 -10.42
N SER A 27 -9.76 12.62 -9.54
CA SER A 27 -8.36 12.43 -9.93
C SER A 27 -8.08 10.93 -10.12
N PRO A 28 -6.95 10.55 -10.74
CA PRO A 28 -6.53 9.15 -10.84
C PRO A 28 -6.47 8.42 -9.49
N ALA A 29 -6.12 9.14 -8.41
CA ALA A 29 -6.08 8.61 -7.04
C ALA A 29 -7.46 8.12 -6.54
N TYR A 30 -8.55 8.57 -7.15
CA TYR A 30 -9.92 8.14 -6.83
C TYR A 30 -10.24 6.71 -7.31
N PHE A 31 -9.47 6.17 -8.27
CA PHE A 31 -9.78 4.88 -8.92
C PHE A 31 -8.74 3.77 -8.64
N PRO A 32 -8.24 3.58 -7.40
CA PRO A 32 -7.15 2.65 -7.11
C PRO A 32 -7.50 1.20 -7.45
N THR A 33 -8.76 0.79 -7.31
CA THR A 33 -9.23 -0.56 -7.67
C THR A 33 -9.01 -0.88 -9.14
N ILE A 34 -9.22 0.07 -10.05
CA ILE A 34 -9.01 -0.15 -11.48
C ILE A 34 -7.53 -0.45 -11.74
N PHE A 35 -6.64 0.38 -11.23
CA PHE A 35 -5.20 0.21 -11.41
C PHE A 35 -4.69 -1.08 -10.75
N THR A 36 -5.08 -1.36 -9.51
CA THR A 36 -4.64 -2.57 -8.79
C THR A 36 -5.21 -3.86 -9.39
N PHE A 37 -6.38 -3.81 -10.04
CA PHE A 37 -6.89 -4.91 -10.84
C PHE A 37 -6.11 -5.08 -12.16
N LEU A 38 -5.83 -3.99 -12.87
CA LEU A 38 -4.98 -4.04 -14.08
C LEU A 38 -3.57 -4.60 -13.79
N ALA A 39 -3.05 -4.34 -12.58
CA ALA A 39 -1.78 -4.87 -12.12
C ALA A 39 -1.72 -6.41 -12.08
N GLN A 40 -2.87 -7.11 -12.03
CA GLN A 40 -2.90 -8.57 -12.09
C GLN A 40 -2.51 -9.12 -13.47
N PHE A 41 -2.66 -8.32 -14.54
CA PHE A 41 -2.32 -8.72 -15.90
C PHE A 41 -0.89 -8.32 -16.29
N SER A 42 -0.44 -7.15 -15.86
CA SER A 42 0.84 -6.57 -16.29
C SER A 42 1.94 -6.60 -15.23
N GLY A 43 1.61 -6.94 -13.98
CA GLY A 43 2.52 -6.80 -12.84
C GLY A 43 2.39 -5.43 -12.18
N ILE A 44 2.45 -5.43 -10.85
CA ILE A 44 2.29 -4.20 -10.07
C ILE A 44 3.53 -3.32 -10.09
N GLY A 45 4.71 -3.87 -10.42
CA GLY A 45 5.92 -3.08 -10.61
C GLY A 45 5.85 -2.13 -11.79
N ILE A 46 4.97 -2.41 -12.76
CA ILE A 46 4.68 -1.52 -13.87
C ILE A 46 3.58 -0.54 -13.48
N VAL A 47 2.45 -1.05 -12.96
CA VAL A 47 1.26 -0.23 -12.75
C VAL A 47 1.40 0.76 -11.58
N ALA A 48 2.05 0.38 -10.48
CA ALA A 48 2.22 1.28 -9.33
C ALA A 48 2.99 2.57 -9.67
N PRO A 49 4.14 2.53 -10.38
CA PRO A 49 4.80 3.75 -10.85
C PRO A 49 3.90 4.67 -11.66
N PHE A 50 3.15 4.13 -12.63
CA PHE A 50 2.22 4.92 -13.43
C PHE A 50 1.12 5.54 -12.56
N PHE A 51 0.48 4.74 -11.71
CA PHE A 51 -0.57 5.22 -10.82
C PHE A 51 -0.07 6.33 -9.88
N LEU A 52 1.09 6.13 -9.24
CA LEU A 52 1.66 7.10 -8.31
C LEU A 52 2.12 8.38 -9.01
N PHE A 53 2.67 8.28 -10.22
CA PHE A 53 2.95 9.44 -11.05
C PHE A 53 1.68 10.23 -11.36
N LEU A 54 0.61 9.55 -11.79
CA LEU A 54 -0.69 10.19 -12.03
C LEU A 54 -1.23 10.86 -10.76
N CYS A 55 -1.04 10.26 -9.58
CA CYS A 55 -1.41 10.87 -8.31
C CYS A 55 -0.61 12.15 -8.01
N LEU A 56 0.67 12.23 -8.36
CA LEU A 56 1.48 13.44 -8.17
C LEU A 56 1.06 14.57 -9.11
N ILE A 57 0.76 14.25 -10.37
CA ILE A 57 0.50 15.25 -11.40
C ILE A 57 -0.93 15.78 -11.36
N PHE A 58 -1.90 14.88 -11.12
CA PHE A 58 -3.33 15.22 -11.18
C PHE A 58 -3.99 15.27 -9.80
N GLY A 59 -3.27 14.87 -8.74
CA GLY A 59 -3.73 15.07 -7.36
C GLY A 59 -3.58 16.52 -6.91
N PRO A 60 -4.20 16.89 -5.78
CA PRO A 60 -4.06 18.21 -5.20
C PRO A 60 -2.62 18.40 -4.69
N SER A 61 -2.00 19.53 -5.05
CA SER A 61 -0.69 19.89 -4.49
C SER A 61 -0.80 20.21 -3.00
N ALA A 62 0.30 20.14 -2.27
CA ALA A 62 0.38 20.57 -0.88
C ALA A 62 -0.05 22.03 -0.70
N HIS A 63 0.24 22.91 -1.68
CA HIS A 63 -0.25 24.29 -1.69
C HIS A 63 -1.77 24.39 -1.81
N ASP A 64 -2.40 23.53 -2.63
CA ASP A 64 -3.85 23.51 -2.76
C ASP A 64 -4.50 22.98 -1.49
N LEU A 65 -3.93 21.93 -0.90
CA LEU A 65 -4.36 21.40 0.39
C LEU A 65 -4.21 22.43 1.51
N ALA A 66 -3.12 23.20 1.53
CA ALA A 66 -2.90 24.26 2.53
C ALA A 66 -4.01 25.33 2.53
N LYS A 67 -4.66 25.58 1.38
CA LYS A 67 -5.77 26.54 1.28
C LYS A 67 -7.09 25.99 1.81
N LEU A 68 -7.22 24.67 1.93
CA LEU A 68 -8.44 24.02 2.42
C LEU A 68 -8.50 24.00 3.96
N PRO A 69 -9.69 23.88 4.57
CA PRO A 69 -9.82 23.64 6.01
C PRO A 69 -9.09 22.35 6.43
N PRO A 70 -8.49 22.27 7.64
CA PRO A 70 -7.75 21.09 8.09
C PRO A 70 -8.51 19.76 7.95
N SER A 71 -9.83 19.76 8.19
CA SER A 71 -10.71 18.58 8.03
C SER A 71 -10.83 18.05 6.60
N SER A 72 -10.48 18.86 5.60
CA SER A 72 -10.51 18.53 4.18
C SER A 72 -9.12 18.24 3.61
N ARG A 73 -8.05 18.48 4.38
CA ARG A 73 -6.66 18.20 4.00
C ARG A 73 -6.32 16.73 4.13
N THR A 74 -6.93 16.03 5.09
CA THR A 74 -6.61 14.64 5.46
C THR A 74 -7.65 13.65 4.95
N VAL A 75 -7.35 12.36 5.06
CA VAL A 75 -8.32 11.29 4.79
C VAL A 75 -9.50 11.35 5.75
N ARG A 76 -10.73 11.13 5.23
CA ARG A 76 -11.94 11.09 6.05
C ARG A 76 -11.99 9.80 6.88
N HIS A 77 -11.92 9.93 8.19
CA HIS A 77 -11.94 8.80 9.13
C HIS A 77 -13.25 7.99 9.12
N ASN A 78 -14.37 8.59 8.72
CA ASN A 78 -15.66 7.90 8.67
C ASN A 78 -15.73 6.82 7.57
N ASP A 79 -14.81 6.86 6.61
CA ASP A 79 -14.77 5.91 5.49
C ASP A 79 -13.76 4.77 5.73
N THR A 80 -12.98 4.79 6.83
CA THR A 80 -11.86 3.86 7.04
C THR A 80 -12.20 2.63 7.89
N TRP A 81 -13.36 2.59 8.56
CA TRP A 81 -13.67 1.54 9.54
C TRP A 81 -13.88 0.15 8.89
N THR A 82 -14.31 0.09 7.62
CA THR A 82 -14.44 -1.17 6.87
C THR A 82 -13.11 -1.69 6.34
N LEU A 83 -12.11 -0.83 6.16
CA LEU A 83 -10.87 -1.20 5.47
C LEU A 83 -10.11 -2.30 6.20
N LEU A 84 -9.98 -2.22 7.52
CA LEU A 84 -9.23 -3.21 8.28
C LEU A 84 -9.79 -4.63 8.12
N PRO A 85 -11.06 -4.91 8.44
CA PRO A 85 -11.60 -6.27 8.26
C PRO A 85 -11.59 -6.70 6.79
N VAL A 86 -11.84 -5.78 5.85
CA VAL A 86 -11.82 -6.09 4.42
C VAL A 86 -10.43 -6.52 3.95
N VAL A 87 -9.37 -5.77 4.28
CA VAL A 87 -8.00 -6.11 3.86
C VAL A 87 -7.50 -7.37 4.57
N LEU A 88 -7.84 -7.55 5.85
CA LEU A 88 -7.47 -8.77 6.58
C LEU A 88 -8.12 -10.01 5.98
N LEU A 89 -9.40 -9.94 5.62
CA LEU A 89 -10.14 -11.09 5.09
C LEU A 89 -9.86 -11.35 3.61
N LEU A 90 -9.92 -10.31 2.78
CA LEU A 90 -9.88 -10.41 1.32
C LEU A 90 -8.49 -10.17 0.72
N HIS A 91 -7.45 -10.17 1.54
CA HIS A 91 -6.07 -10.18 1.07
C HIS A 91 -5.17 -10.96 2.03
N THR A 92 -5.09 -10.55 3.31
CA THR A 92 -4.14 -11.19 4.24
C THR A 92 -4.48 -12.65 4.51
N ALA A 93 -5.74 -12.97 4.81
CA ALA A 93 -6.16 -14.35 5.07
C ALA A 93 -5.99 -15.23 3.82
N GLU A 94 -6.42 -14.77 2.66
CA GLU A 94 -6.25 -15.48 1.39
C GLU A 94 -4.77 -15.77 1.09
N LEU A 95 -3.90 -14.78 1.31
CA LEU A 95 -2.46 -14.93 1.15
C LEU A 95 -1.89 -15.99 2.10
N PHE A 96 -2.24 -15.94 3.38
CA PHE A 96 -1.74 -16.90 4.36
C PHE A 96 -2.26 -18.31 4.06
N LEU A 97 -3.52 -18.45 3.66
CA LEU A 97 -4.10 -19.73 3.25
C LEU A 97 -3.41 -20.28 2.00
N MET A 98 -3.04 -19.43 1.05
CA MET A 98 -2.25 -19.81 -0.12
C MET A 98 -0.87 -20.37 0.25
N PHE A 99 -0.19 -19.80 1.24
CA PHE A 99 1.16 -20.25 1.63
C PHE A 99 1.17 -21.40 2.67
N LEU A 100 0.17 -21.45 3.56
CA LEU A 100 0.10 -22.43 4.64
C LEU A 100 -0.62 -23.73 4.25
N ALA A 101 -1.40 -23.72 3.15
CA ALA A 101 -2.02 -24.94 2.64
C ALA A 101 -0.97 -26.02 2.34
N THR A 102 -1.28 -27.27 2.67
CA THR A 102 -0.34 -28.40 2.52
C THR A 102 -0.43 -29.07 1.15
N ASP A 103 -1.59 -29.03 0.50
CA ASP A 103 -1.82 -29.64 -0.81
C ASP A 103 -1.89 -28.61 -1.94
N LEU A 104 -1.62 -29.06 -3.16
CA LEU A 104 -1.55 -28.19 -4.33
C LEU A 104 -2.91 -27.65 -4.77
N THR A 105 -3.99 -28.40 -4.55
CA THR A 105 -5.34 -28.00 -4.96
C THR A 105 -5.82 -26.80 -4.15
N THR A 106 -5.68 -26.87 -2.83
CA THR A 106 -6.04 -25.76 -1.94
C THR A 106 -5.12 -24.56 -2.14
N ARG A 107 -3.82 -24.75 -2.36
CA ARG A 107 -2.90 -23.66 -2.74
C ARG A 107 -3.36 -22.96 -4.02
N HIS A 108 -3.73 -23.74 -5.04
CA HIS A 108 -4.15 -23.20 -6.33
C HIS A 108 -5.46 -22.40 -6.20
N TYR A 109 -6.44 -22.92 -5.44
CA TYR A 109 -7.68 -22.20 -5.16
C TYR A 109 -7.41 -20.84 -4.50
N TRP A 110 -6.63 -20.82 -3.42
CA TRP A 110 -6.32 -19.57 -2.72
C TRP A 110 -5.44 -18.62 -3.54
N THR A 111 -4.62 -19.15 -4.46
CA THR A 111 -3.90 -18.30 -5.42
C THR A 111 -4.86 -17.52 -6.32
N TRP A 112 -5.92 -18.17 -6.83
CA TRP A 112 -6.92 -17.49 -7.66
C TRP A 112 -7.79 -16.53 -6.85
N ALA A 113 -8.17 -16.91 -5.62
CA ALA A 113 -8.87 -16.01 -4.72
C ALA A 113 -8.05 -14.73 -4.47
N TRP A 114 -6.77 -14.91 -4.11
CA TRP A 114 -5.84 -13.82 -3.83
C TRP A 114 -5.54 -12.95 -5.06
N GLN A 115 -5.44 -13.52 -6.27
CA GLN A 115 -5.26 -12.72 -7.49
C GLN A 115 -6.42 -11.74 -7.71
N ALA A 116 -7.63 -12.12 -7.32
CA ALA A 116 -8.80 -11.25 -7.42
C ALA A 116 -8.98 -10.32 -6.20
N SER A 117 -8.13 -10.40 -5.17
CA SER A 117 -8.22 -9.56 -3.95
C SER A 117 -8.44 -8.07 -4.24
N PRO A 118 -7.72 -7.40 -5.18
CA PRO A 118 -7.94 -5.96 -5.40
C PRO A 118 -9.37 -5.62 -5.84
N LEU A 119 -9.97 -6.49 -6.65
CA LEU A 119 -11.36 -6.34 -7.10
C LEU A 119 -12.33 -6.58 -5.95
N TRP A 120 -12.13 -7.67 -5.18
CA TRP A 120 -12.99 -8.00 -4.04
C TRP A 120 -12.96 -6.92 -2.96
N ILE A 121 -11.77 -6.40 -2.65
CA ILE A 121 -11.60 -5.28 -1.72
C ILE A 121 -12.35 -4.04 -2.24
N GLY A 122 -12.18 -3.68 -3.51
CA GLY A 122 -12.86 -2.54 -4.10
C GLY A 122 -14.38 -2.65 -4.05
N ILE A 123 -14.93 -3.83 -4.38
CA ILE A 123 -16.36 -4.12 -4.29
C ILE A 123 -16.84 -4.02 -2.83
N ALA A 124 -16.13 -4.65 -1.89
CA ALA A 124 -16.50 -4.65 -0.48
C ALA A 124 -16.51 -3.24 0.11
N VAL A 125 -15.53 -2.40 -0.25
CA VAL A 125 -15.47 -0.99 0.15
C VAL A 125 -16.63 -0.20 -0.46
N ALA A 126 -16.91 -0.36 -1.75
CA ALA A 126 -18.00 0.35 -2.43
C ALA A 126 -19.37 -0.02 -1.86
N VAL A 127 -19.63 -1.31 -1.66
CA VAL A 127 -20.87 -1.82 -1.04
C VAL A 127 -20.97 -1.35 0.42
N GLY A 128 -19.88 -1.46 1.19
CA GLY A 128 -19.83 -1.01 2.58
C GLY A 128 -20.20 0.46 2.71
N SER A 129 -19.58 1.33 1.91
CA SER A 129 -19.85 2.78 1.92
C SER A 129 -21.30 3.13 1.54
N SER A 130 -21.93 2.33 0.67
CA SER A 130 -23.31 2.52 0.24
C SER A 130 -24.32 2.15 1.32
N ILE A 131 -24.04 1.09 2.10
CA ILE A 131 -24.91 0.62 3.18
C ILE A 131 -24.84 1.55 4.41
N THR A 132 -23.68 2.17 4.66
CA THR A 132 -23.43 2.87 5.93
C THR A 132 -23.66 4.36 5.90
N LYS A 133 -23.83 4.97 4.73
CA LYS A 133 -24.26 6.39 4.61
C LYS A 133 -25.57 6.69 5.35
N GLU A 134 -26.43 5.69 5.58
CA GLU A 134 -27.75 5.90 6.20
C GLU A 134 -27.92 5.29 7.60
N ARG A 135 -27.09 4.33 8.03
CA ARG A 135 -27.39 3.50 9.23
C ARG A 135 -26.45 3.68 10.42
N ILE A 136 -25.28 4.30 10.27
CA ILE A 136 -24.21 4.27 11.27
C ILE A 136 -23.76 5.68 11.71
N ALA A 137 -24.70 6.63 11.76
CA ALA A 137 -24.48 7.87 12.50
C ALA A 137 -24.53 7.58 14.02
N GLY A 138 -23.45 7.01 14.59
CA GLY A 138 -23.30 6.93 16.04
C GLY A 138 -22.68 5.65 16.64
N THR A 139 -22.39 4.59 15.87
CA THR A 139 -21.67 3.44 16.46
C THR A 139 -20.17 3.69 16.47
N ARG A 140 -19.54 3.44 17.62
CA ARG A 140 -18.08 3.54 17.76
C ARG A 140 -17.42 2.58 16.75
N SER A 141 -16.55 3.14 15.90
CA SER A 141 -15.76 2.39 14.94
C SER A 141 -15.01 1.23 15.62
N PHE A 142 -15.11 0.03 15.04
CA PHE A 142 -14.34 -1.13 15.50
C PHE A 142 -12.84 -1.03 15.16
N ALA A 143 -12.44 -0.12 14.25
CA ALA A 143 -11.05 0.06 13.86
C ALA A 143 -10.74 1.55 13.56
N SER A 144 -9.85 2.15 14.35
CA SER A 144 -9.32 3.48 14.02
C SER A 144 -8.32 3.40 12.87
N LEU A 145 -8.06 4.52 12.17
CA LEU A 145 -6.96 4.61 11.19
C LEU A 145 -5.63 4.16 11.80
N GLY A 146 -5.36 4.55 13.06
CA GLY A 146 -4.16 4.12 13.77
C GLY A 146 -4.09 2.59 13.93
N SER A 147 -5.20 1.97 14.36
CA SER A 147 -5.28 0.50 14.49
C SER A 147 -5.05 -0.21 13.16
N LEU A 148 -5.64 0.30 12.07
CA LEU A 148 -5.45 -0.21 10.72
C LEU A 148 -3.96 -0.23 10.33
N LEU A 149 -3.30 0.92 10.46
CA LEU A 149 -1.90 1.08 10.08
C LEU A 149 -0.97 0.24 10.97
N VAL A 150 -1.21 0.21 12.29
CA VAL A 150 -0.40 -0.57 13.23
C VAL A 150 -0.51 -2.07 12.96
N ILE A 151 -1.73 -2.59 12.73
CA ILE A 151 -1.92 -4.02 12.49
C ILE A 151 -1.28 -4.46 11.16
N LEU A 152 -1.52 -3.72 10.08
CA LEU A 152 -0.92 -4.04 8.78
C LEU A 152 0.60 -3.89 8.79
N GLY A 153 1.13 -2.86 9.46
CA GLY A 153 2.56 -2.69 9.68
C GLY A 153 3.16 -3.82 10.51
N ALA A 154 2.49 -4.25 11.59
CA ALA A 154 2.96 -5.37 12.41
C ALA A 154 3.02 -6.67 11.62
N ILE A 155 2.01 -6.96 10.79
CA ILE A 155 2.00 -8.15 9.92
C ILE A 155 3.13 -8.08 8.89
N SER A 156 3.28 -6.95 8.19
CA SER A 156 4.36 -6.70 7.22
C SER A 156 5.74 -6.88 7.86
N THR A 157 5.99 -6.23 9.00
CA THR A 157 7.25 -6.34 9.75
C THR A 157 7.52 -7.79 10.20
N ALA A 158 6.50 -8.49 10.72
CA ALA A 158 6.67 -9.87 11.16
C ALA A 158 7.05 -10.80 10.00
N VAL A 159 6.39 -10.68 8.84
CA VAL A 159 6.72 -11.47 7.65
C VAL A 159 8.09 -11.08 7.08
N TRP A 160 8.45 -9.79 7.11
CA TRP A 160 9.78 -9.32 6.72
C TRP A 160 10.88 -9.95 7.58
N ILE A 161 10.77 -9.82 8.91
CA ILE A 161 11.73 -10.39 9.86
C ILE A 161 11.83 -11.90 9.67
N PHE A 162 10.68 -12.59 9.61
CA PHE A 162 10.64 -14.03 9.36
C PHE A 162 11.36 -14.40 8.06
N THR A 163 11.16 -13.64 6.98
CA THR A 163 11.79 -13.89 5.68
C THR A 163 13.30 -13.72 5.77
N ILE A 164 13.81 -12.65 6.37
CA ILE A 164 15.26 -12.40 6.44
C ILE A 164 15.98 -13.35 7.42
N THR A 165 15.32 -13.80 8.49
CA THR A 165 15.94 -14.70 9.48
C THR A 165 15.84 -16.17 9.09
N SER A 166 14.80 -16.56 8.35
CA SER A 166 14.53 -17.96 8.01
C SER A 166 14.98 -18.34 6.60
N SER A 167 15.27 -17.36 5.73
CA SER A 167 15.76 -17.63 4.38
C SER A 167 17.17 -18.23 4.40
N PRO A 168 17.41 -19.37 3.74
CA PRO A 168 18.76 -19.91 3.57
C PRO A 168 19.56 -19.18 2.49
N PHE A 169 18.94 -18.24 1.77
CA PHE A 169 19.55 -17.50 0.67
C PHE A 169 19.87 -16.05 1.08
N PRO A 170 20.93 -15.46 0.51
CA PRO A 170 21.23 -14.04 0.70
C PRO A 170 20.06 -13.14 0.30
N ILE A 171 19.86 -12.05 1.03
CA ILE A 171 18.80 -11.05 0.79
C ILE A 171 18.79 -10.58 -0.67
N THR A 172 19.97 -10.34 -1.26
CA THR A 172 20.09 -9.95 -2.67
C THR A 172 19.51 -10.99 -3.63
N THR A 173 19.64 -12.28 -3.32
CA THR A 173 19.05 -13.36 -4.14
C THR A 173 17.54 -13.47 -3.94
N VAL A 174 17.03 -13.09 -2.77
CA VAL A 174 15.60 -13.11 -2.45
C VAL A 174 14.88 -11.94 -3.12
N PHE A 175 15.45 -10.74 -3.09
CA PHE A 175 14.76 -9.50 -3.42
C PHE A 175 15.23 -8.82 -4.72
N LEU A 176 16.44 -9.06 -5.21
CA LEU A 176 16.94 -8.42 -6.43
C LEU A 176 16.86 -9.35 -7.65
N PRO A 177 16.25 -8.91 -8.76
CA PRO A 177 16.16 -9.70 -9.97
C PRO A 177 17.54 -9.82 -10.65
N ARG A 178 17.84 -11.02 -11.16
CA ARG A 178 19.03 -11.23 -12.01
C ARG A 178 18.76 -10.71 -13.41
N VAL A 179 19.75 -10.05 -14.02
CA VAL A 179 19.64 -9.46 -15.37
C VAL A 179 19.47 -10.55 -16.44
N GLU A 180 20.11 -11.70 -16.25
CA GLU A 180 20.08 -12.87 -17.14
C GLU A 180 18.66 -13.32 -17.52
N VAL A 181 18.50 -13.78 -18.76
CA VAL A 181 17.25 -14.37 -19.26
C VAL A 181 17.01 -15.69 -18.53
N GLN A 182 15.79 -15.86 -18.02
CA GLN A 182 15.36 -17.09 -17.33
C GLN A 182 14.35 -17.80 -18.23
N SER A 183 14.73 -18.97 -18.76
CA SER A 183 13.88 -19.81 -19.60
C SER A 183 12.98 -20.75 -18.80
N ASP A 184 13.42 -21.17 -17.61
CA ASP A 184 12.60 -21.96 -16.70
C ASP A 184 11.47 -21.14 -16.09
N PHE A 185 10.27 -21.71 -16.02
CA PHE A 185 9.07 -21.04 -15.55
C PHE A 185 9.20 -20.52 -14.11
N VAL A 186 9.76 -21.32 -13.19
CA VAL A 186 9.88 -20.94 -11.77
C VAL A 186 10.91 -19.82 -11.60
N PHE A 187 12.06 -19.93 -12.27
CA PHE A 187 13.07 -18.87 -12.27
C PHE A 187 12.54 -17.58 -12.90
N HIS A 188 11.79 -17.69 -14.00
CA HIS A 188 11.16 -16.55 -14.66
C HIS A 188 10.12 -15.86 -13.77
N LYS A 189 9.20 -16.62 -13.15
CA LYS A 189 8.19 -16.06 -12.25
C LYS A 189 8.80 -15.39 -11.03
N ARG A 190 9.85 -15.97 -10.45
CA ARG A 190 10.61 -15.33 -9.37
C ARG A 190 11.23 -14.00 -9.81
N LYS A 191 11.91 -13.97 -10.97
CA LYS A 191 12.49 -12.74 -11.51
C LYS A 191 11.43 -11.66 -11.73
N ALA A 192 10.27 -12.04 -12.27
CA ALA A 192 9.16 -11.12 -12.48
C ALA A 192 8.65 -10.54 -11.15
N LEU A 193 8.47 -11.37 -10.12
CA LEU A 193 8.03 -10.91 -8.80
C LEU A 193 9.05 -10.01 -8.08
N GLN A 194 10.35 -10.29 -8.24
CA GLN A 194 11.42 -9.42 -7.72
C GLN A 194 11.44 -8.07 -8.42
N ALA A 195 11.25 -8.06 -9.75
CA ALA A 195 11.13 -6.82 -10.51
C ALA A 195 9.88 -6.04 -10.08
N ASP A 196 8.75 -6.74 -9.85
CA ASP A 196 7.53 -6.14 -9.34
C ASP A 196 7.75 -5.47 -7.98
N GLU A 197 8.37 -6.18 -7.04
CA GLU A 197 8.70 -5.66 -5.71
C GLU A 197 9.55 -4.40 -5.76
N VAL A 198 10.69 -4.47 -6.47
CA VAL A 198 11.60 -3.33 -6.60
C VAL A 198 10.91 -2.16 -7.29
N GLY A 199 10.22 -2.39 -8.41
CA GLY A 199 9.53 -1.34 -9.16
C GLY A 199 8.43 -0.66 -8.34
N THR A 200 7.61 -1.44 -7.66
CA THR A 200 6.51 -0.94 -6.83
C THR A 200 7.01 -0.10 -5.66
N PHE A 201 7.92 -0.63 -4.84
CA PHE A 201 8.34 0.09 -3.63
C PHE A 201 9.31 1.22 -3.90
N LEU A 202 10.15 1.13 -4.94
CA LEU A 202 10.94 2.28 -5.39
C LEU A 202 10.03 3.43 -5.81
N ALA A 203 8.99 3.16 -6.61
CA ALA A 203 8.03 4.18 -6.99
C ALA A 203 7.25 4.74 -5.79
N ALA A 204 6.83 3.89 -4.85
CA ALA A 204 6.13 4.32 -3.64
C ALA A 204 7.00 5.21 -2.74
N PHE A 205 8.29 4.90 -2.60
CA PHE A 205 9.22 5.74 -1.83
C PHE A 205 9.54 7.04 -2.55
N LEU A 206 9.74 7.03 -3.88
CA LEU A 206 9.89 8.25 -4.66
C LEU A 206 8.65 9.15 -4.53
N TRP A 207 7.46 8.57 -4.60
CA TRP A 207 6.21 9.29 -4.38
C TRP A 207 6.15 9.96 -3.00
N LEU A 208 6.57 9.26 -1.94
CA LEU A 208 6.66 9.84 -0.59
C LEU A 208 7.69 10.98 -0.53
N ILE A 209 8.88 10.79 -1.12
CA ILE A 209 9.94 11.81 -1.15
C ILE A 209 9.44 13.07 -1.84
N PHE A 210 8.81 12.93 -3.03
CA PHE A 210 8.21 14.07 -3.72
C PHE A 210 7.09 14.70 -2.92
N SER A 211 6.27 13.91 -2.22
CA SER A 211 5.22 14.44 -1.34
C SER A 211 5.80 15.24 -0.17
N PHE A 212 6.89 14.79 0.45
CA PHE A 212 7.56 15.55 1.51
C PHE A 212 8.20 16.83 1.00
N TYR A 213 8.78 16.78 -0.20
CA TYR A 213 9.34 17.96 -0.85
C TYR A 213 8.24 18.98 -1.23
N ASP A 214 7.09 18.52 -1.72
CA ASP A 214 5.95 19.38 -2.03
C ASP A 214 5.38 20.04 -0.76
N LEU A 215 5.26 19.28 0.35
CA LEU A 215 4.92 19.84 1.66
C LEU A 215 5.93 20.89 2.14
N HIS A 216 7.21 20.71 1.81
CA HIS A 216 8.25 21.67 2.15
C HIS A 216 8.14 22.97 1.37
N ILE A 217 7.96 22.89 0.04
CA ILE A 217 7.73 24.08 -0.80
C ILE A 217 6.46 24.81 -0.35
N ALA A 218 5.42 24.06 0.05
CA ALA A 218 4.19 24.63 0.58
C ALA A 218 4.32 25.30 1.96
N GLY A 219 5.48 25.22 2.60
CA GLY A 219 5.71 25.77 3.95
C GLY A 219 5.01 24.99 5.06
N LEU A 220 4.53 23.78 4.79
CA LEU A 220 3.90 22.89 5.78
C LEU A 220 4.91 21.98 6.47
N LEU A 221 6.06 21.75 5.86
CA LEU A 221 7.15 20.96 6.40
C LEU A 221 8.46 21.75 6.34
N ASP A 222 9.10 21.98 7.49
CA ASP A 222 10.40 22.64 7.53
C ASP A 222 11.50 21.80 6.83
N GLY A 223 12.78 22.13 7.06
CA GLY A 223 13.92 21.36 6.55
C GLY A 223 13.98 19.87 6.96
N LYS A 224 12.99 19.36 7.69
CA LYS A 224 12.83 17.95 8.08
C LYS A 224 12.44 17.02 6.91
N TRP A 225 12.02 17.55 5.76
CA TRP A 225 11.65 16.71 4.61
C TRP A 225 12.79 15.79 4.14
N LEU A 226 14.05 16.27 4.21
CA LEU A 226 15.24 15.47 3.92
C LEU A 226 15.42 14.33 4.93
N LEU A 227 15.19 14.62 6.22
CA LEU A 227 15.26 13.60 7.27
C LEU A 227 14.23 12.50 7.01
N TYR A 228 12.97 12.86 6.73
CA TYR A 228 11.93 11.87 6.42
C TYR A 228 12.33 11.02 5.20
N SER A 229 12.84 11.65 4.15
CA SER A 229 13.29 10.98 2.92
C SER A 229 14.43 9.98 3.18
N ILE A 230 15.47 10.40 3.92
CA ILE A 230 16.65 9.56 4.23
C ILE A 230 16.31 8.42 5.19
N THR A 231 15.27 8.56 6.01
CA THR A 231 14.85 7.48 6.91
C THR A 231 14.12 6.33 6.21
N LEU A 232 13.58 6.50 5.00
CA LEU A 232 12.84 5.43 4.30
C LEU A 232 13.72 4.19 4.01
N PRO A 233 14.93 4.31 3.44
CA PRO A 233 15.80 3.14 3.26
C PRO A 233 16.18 2.47 4.58
N VAL A 234 16.43 3.25 5.63
CA VAL A 234 16.79 2.73 6.96
C VAL A 234 15.62 1.94 7.55
N ALA A 235 14.41 2.49 7.52
CA ALA A 235 13.21 1.81 7.98
C ALA A 235 12.94 0.52 7.17
N THR A 236 13.21 0.52 5.86
CA THR A 236 13.01 -0.66 5.01
C THR A 236 13.90 -1.82 5.44
N ILE A 237 15.15 -1.53 5.82
CA ILE A 237 16.08 -2.56 6.30
C ILE A 237 15.54 -3.25 7.56
N PHE A 238 15.00 -2.47 8.51
CA PHE A 238 14.59 -3.00 9.82
C PHE A 238 13.15 -3.52 9.88
N ALA A 239 12.22 -2.87 9.17
CA ALA A 239 10.78 -3.14 9.27
C ALA A 239 10.15 -3.64 7.97
N GLY A 240 10.92 -3.69 6.88
CA GLY A 240 10.43 -4.07 5.57
C GLY A 240 9.70 -2.94 4.83
N PRO A 241 9.46 -3.12 3.52
CA PRO A 241 9.01 -2.06 2.65
C PRO A 241 7.54 -1.65 2.89
N GLY A 242 6.66 -2.61 3.20
CA GLY A 242 5.24 -2.33 3.47
C GLY A 242 5.04 -1.47 4.73
N THR A 243 5.73 -1.81 5.82
CA THR A 243 5.70 -1.01 7.06
C THR A 243 6.33 0.36 6.87
N THR A 244 7.42 0.44 6.11
CA THR A 244 8.07 1.72 5.81
C THR A 244 7.15 2.65 5.05
N LEU A 245 6.43 2.12 4.06
CA LEU A 245 5.43 2.86 3.30
C LEU A 245 4.32 3.39 4.21
N ILE A 246 3.81 2.58 5.16
CA ILE A 246 2.84 3.01 6.17
C ILE A 246 3.37 4.17 7.02
N ILE A 247 4.59 4.05 7.54
CA ILE A 247 5.20 5.09 8.39
C ILE A 247 5.35 6.38 7.60
N GLY A 248 5.93 6.32 6.39
CA GLY A 248 6.12 7.50 5.56
C GLY A 248 4.80 8.17 5.18
N TRP A 249 3.79 7.38 4.81
CA TRP A 249 2.46 7.90 4.53
C TRP A 249 1.81 8.55 5.75
N TYR A 250 1.95 7.94 6.93
CA TYR A 250 1.40 8.48 8.17
C TYR A 250 2.08 9.80 8.59
N LEU A 251 3.40 9.93 8.40
CA LEU A 251 4.12 11.18 8.62
C LEU A 251 3.60 12.30 7.71
N LYS A 252 3.27 11.97 6.45
CA LYS A 252 2.62 12.91 5.52
C LYS A 252 1.27 13.38 6.08
N GLU A 253 0.42 12.46 6.53
CA GLU A 253 -0.90 12.80 7.10
C GLU A 253 -0.80 13.64 8.37
N ILE A 254 0.13 13.35 9.28
CA ILE A 254 0.32 14.16 10.49
C ILE A 254 0.72 15.59 10.11
N THR A 255 1.62 15.74 9.15
CA THR A 255 2.09 17.06 8.70
C THR A 255 0.96 17.90 8.10
N LEU A 256 0.08 17.25 7.32
CA LEU A 256 -1.12 17.89 6.76
C LEU A 256 -2.15 18.32 7.81
N LYS A 257 -2.15 17.68 8.98
CA LYS A 257 -3.08 17.96 10.09
C LYS A 257 -2.59 19.01 11.08
N ALA A 258 -1.27 19.09 11.29
CA ALA A 258 -0.67 19.91 12.34
C ALA A 258 -0.63 21.42 12.02
N ASN A 259 -0.79 21.79 10.75
CA ASN A 259 -0.89 23.16 10.24
C ASN A 259 -2.29 23.42 9.69
#